data_AF-A0A9C8NT26-F1
#
_entry.id   AF-A0A9C8NT26-F1
#
_cell.length_a   1.000
_cell.length_b   1.000
_cell.length_c   1.000
_cell.angle_alpha   90.00
_cell.angle_beta   90.00
_cell.angle_gamma   90.00
#
_symmetry.space_group_name_H-M   'P 1'
#
loop_
_entity.id
_entity.type
_entity.pdbx_description
1 polymer ?
#
loop_
_entity_poly.entity_id
_entity_poly.type
_entity_poly.pdbx_seq_one_letter_code
_entity_poly.pdbx_strand_id
1 'polypeptide(L)'
;MHSRKKHKSHGFSMLELVIVIVILGIIAAIAIPRMSRGSEGAAESALKANLAVLRSGIDLFVAEHNGEVPSVVNIENALIQYSDKAGTAFSVTKDTTYYFGPYVRAIPALPVGAKKGEKGIAAADGVGVGWIYDASTGGILSNTDATEKDAAGTPFNQY
;
A
#
# COMPACT_ATOMS: atom_id res chain seq x y z
N MET A 1 -26.49 40.97 64.43
CA MET A 1 -25.81 39.66 64.59
C MET A 1 -25.67 39.01 63.22
N HIS A 2 -24.47 38.99 62.63
CA HIS A 2 -24.20 38.32 61.35
C HIS A 2 -23.43 37.02 61.60
N SER A 3 -24.11 35.88 61.51
CA SER A 3 -23.50 34.56 61.62
C SER A 3 -22.78 34.22 60.31
N ARG A 4 -21.44 34.29 60.29
CA ARG A 4 -20.63 33.83 59.15
C ARG A 4 -20.55 32.31 59.16
N LYS A 5 -21.21 31.64 58.21
CA LYS A 5 -21.02 30.21 57.94
C LYS A 5 -19.57 29.96 57.51
N LYS A 6 -18.80 29.22 58.32
CA LYS A 6 -17.46 28.73 57.93
C LYS A 6 -17.61 27.73 56.78
N HIS A 7 -17.06 28.05 55.62
CA HIS A 7 -16.85 27.08 54.56
C HIS A 7 -15.83 26.04 55.03
N LYS A 8 -16.22 24.76 55.12
CA LYS A 8 -15.30 23.65 55.37
C LYS A 8 -14.46 23.45 54.10
N SER A 9 -13.20 23.88 54.13
CA SER A 9 -12.21 23.49 53.12
C SER A 9 -11.98 21.98 53.22
N HIS A 10 -12.42 21.24 52.20
CA HIS A 10 -12.13 19.82 52.09
C HIS A 10 -10.72 19.70 51.51
N GLY A 11 -9.75 19.34 52.36
CA GLY A 11 -8.39 19.03 51.95
C GLY A 11 -8.33 17.64 51.33
N PHE A 12 -7.51 17.49 50.29
CA PHE A 12 -7.25 16.22 49.61
C PHE A 12 -6.65 15.21 50.60
N SER A 13 -7.23 14.01 50.71
CA SER A 13 -6.68 12.92 51.52
C SER A 13 -5.44 12.34 50.84
N MET A 14 -4.43 11.98 51.63
CA MET A 14 -3.30 11.20 51.12
C MET A 14 -3.77 9.89 50.47
N LEU A 15 -4.85 9.30 51.00
CA LEU A 15 -5.45 8.09 50.46
C LEU A 15 -5.99 8.30 49.04
N GLU A 16 -6.61 9.46 48.77
CA GLU A 16 -7.17 9.77 47.45
C GLU A 16 -6.08 9.89 46.39
N LEU A 17 -4.93 10.47 46.74
CA LEU A 17 -3.79 10.53 45.83
C LEU A 17 -3.21 9.13 45.56
N VAL A 18 -3.09 8.29 46.60
CA VAL A 18 -2.57 6.92 46.48
C VAL A 18 -3.46 6.07 45.57
N ILE A 19 -4.78 6.16 45.70
CA ILE A 19 -5.70 5.40 44.84
C ILE A 19 -5.59 5.86 43.38
N VAL A 20 -5.46 7.17 43.13
CA VAL A 20 -5.31 7.71 41.76
C VAL A 20 -4.04 7.18 41.10
N ILE A 21 -2.89 7.22 41.77
CA ILE A 21 -1.63 6.72 41.18
C ILE A 21 -1.66 5.20 40.97
N VAL A 22 -2.35 4.45 41.82
CA VAL A 22 -2.52 2.98 41.66
C VAL A 22 -3.38 2.69 40.43
N ILE A 23 -4.50 3.40 40.25
CA ILE A 23 -5.36 3.24 39.06
C ILE A 23 -4.60 3.62 37.78
N LEU A 24 -3.88 4.75 37.79
CA LEU A 24 -3.06 5.16 36.66
C LEU A 24 -1.96 4.14 36.34
N GLY A 25 -1.34 3.53 37.36
CA GLY A 25 -0.36 2.45 37.19
C GLY A 25 -0.95 1.19 36.55
N ILE A 26 -2.15 0.78 36.97
CA ILE A 26 -2.86 -0.36 36.38
C ILE A 26 -3.25 -0.08 34.92
N ILE A 27 -3.80 1.11 34.63
CA ILE A 27 -4.18 1.51 33.27
C ILE A 27 -2.95 1.55 32.36
N ALA A 28 -1.85 2.14 32.83
CA ALA A 28 -0.60 2.22 32.06
C ALA A 28 -0.02 0.82 31.77
N ALA A 29 -0.14 -0.14 32.69
CA ALA A 29 0.32 -1.51 32.49
C ALA A 29 -0.54 -2.31 31.49
N ILE A 30 -1.85 -2.04 31.41
CA ILE A 30 -2.79 -2.75 30.51
C ILE A 30 -2.93 -2.07 29.15
N ALA A 31 -2.44 -0.84 28.99
CA ALA A 31 -2.50 -0.10 27.74
C ALA A 31 -1.59 -0.75 26.67
N ILE A 32 -2.10 -1.79 26.01
CA ILE A 32 -1.51 -2.40 24.82
C ILE A 32 -2.11 -1.67 23.60
N PRO A 33 -1.33 -0.86 22.87
CA PRO A 33 -1.82 -0.26 21.63
C PRO A 33 -1.98 -1.34 20.56
N ARG A 34 -3.23 -1.64 20.17
CA ARG A 34 -3.57 -2.58 19.08
C ARG A 34 -3.27 -2.05 17.67
N MET A 35 -2.58 -0.92 17.54
CA MET A 35 -2.45 -0.16 16.28
C MET A 35 -1.64 -0.90 15.20
N SER A 36 -0.61 -1.69 15.56
CA SER A 36 0.33 -2.27 14.58
C SER A 36 -0.28 -3.39 13.71
N ARG A 37 -1.12 -4.27 14.28
CA ARG A 37 -1.73 -5.37 13.51
C ARG A 37 -2.75 -4.90 12.47
N GLY A 38 -3.42 -3.78 12.72
CA GLY A 38 -4.37 -3.20 11.77
C GLY A 38 -3.68 -2.63 10.53
N SER A 39 -2.51 -2.00 10.70
CA SER A 39 -1.75 -1.44 9.59
C SER A 39 -1.09 -2.49 8.69
N GLU A 40 -0.64 -3.60 9.25
CA GLU A 40 -0.01 -4.70 8.49
C GLU A 40 -1.04 -5.38 7.57
N GLY A 41 -2.18 -5.83 8.09
CA GLY A 41 -3.23 -6.44 7.27
C GLY A 41 -3.82 -5.48 6.21
N ALA A 42 -3.82 -4.17 6.47
CA ALA A 42 -4.21 -3.18 5.47
C ALA A 42 -3.20 -3.09 4.31
N ALA A 43 -1.90 -3.16 4.61
CA ALA A 43 -0.85 -3.16 3.59
C ALA A 43 -0.88 -4.44 2.73
N GLU A 44 -1.13 -5.60 3.33
CA GLU A 44 -1.29 -6.87 2.62
C GLU A 44 -2.52 -6.84 1.68
N SER A 45 -3.64 -6.31 2.17
CA SER A 45 -4.85 -6.15 1.37
C SER A 45 -4.63 -5.19 0.21
N ALA A 46 -3.91 -4.09 0.46
CA ALA A 46 -3.51 -3.15 -0.59
C ALA A 46 -2.58 -3.80 -1.63
N LEU A 47 -1.65 -4.67 -1.23
CA LEU A 47 -0.77 -5.39 -2.16
C LEU A 47 -1.60 -6.23 -3.14
N LYS A 48 -2.52 -7.05 -2.63
CA LYS A 48 -3.39 -7.91 -3.46
C LYS A 48 -4.25 -7.08 -4.41
N ALA A 49 -4.83 -5.98 -3.90
CA ALA A 49 -5.62 -5.08 -4.73
C ALA A 49 -4.78 -4.40 -5.84
N ASN A 50 -3.58 -3.93 -5.51
CA ASN A 50 -2.68 -3.29 -6.48
C ASN A 50 -2.21 -4.28 -7.54
N LEU A 51 -1.87 -5.52 -7.17
CA LEU A 51 -1.53 -6.59 -8.12
C LEU A 51 -2.71 -6.90 -9.04
N ALA A 52 -3.94 -6.98 -8.51
CA ALA A 52 -5.13 -7.19 -9.33
C ALA A 52 -5.36 -6.07 -10.35
N VAL A 53 -5.17 -4.80 -9.94
CA VAL A 53 -5.28 -3.64 -10.84
C VAL A 53 -4.22 -3.69 -11.94
N LEU A 54 -2.95 -3.97 -11.58
CA LEU A 54 -1.86 -4.06 -12.54
C LEU A 54 -2.05 -5.21 -13.52
N ARG A 55 -2.36 -6.42 -13.03
CA ARG A 55 -2.62 -7.61 -13.85
C ARG A 55 -3.79 -7.39 -14.80
N SER A 56 -4.91 -6.85 -14.29
CA SER A 56 -6.06 -6.52 -15.14
C SER A 56 -5.73 -5.48 -16.22
N GLY A 57 -4.83 -4.53 -15.93
CA GLY A 57 -4.38 -3.56 -16.92
C GLY A 57 -3.52 -4.19 -18.01
N ILE A 58 -2.63 -5.12 -17.63
CA ILE A 58 -1.81 -5.90 -18.57
C ILE A 58 -2.73 -6.77 -19.45
N ASP A 59 -3.68 -7.49 -18.85
CA ASP A 59 -4.60 -8.36 -19.58
C ASP A 59 -5.44 -7.57 -20.61
N LEU A 60 -5.89 -6.37 -20.24
CA LEU A 60 -6.63 -5.51 -21.15
C LEU A 60 -5.76 -4.97 -22.28
N PHE A 61 -4.51 -4.60 -22.00
CA PHE A 61 -3.54 -4.25 -23.05
C PHE A 61 -3.37 -5.40 -24.03
N VAL A 62 -3.10 -6.61 -23.53
CA VAL A 62 -2.89 -7.81 -24.33
C VAL A 62 -4.10 -8.11 -25.22
N ALA A 63 -5.31 -7.95 -24.67
CA ALA A 63 -6.55 -8.14 -25.42
C ALA A 63 -6.71 -7.16 -26.59
N GLU A 64 -6.31 -5.89 -26.41
CA GLU A 64 -6.39 -4.85 -27.45
C GLU A 64 -5.27 -4.95 -28.49
N HIS A 65 -4.16 -5.62 -28.14
CA HIS A 65 -2.94 -5.69 -28.96
C HIS A 65 -2.66 -7.08 -29.54
N ASN A 66 -3.71 -7.83 -29.89
CA ASN A 66 -3.62 -9.16 -30.54
C ASN A 66 -2.81 -10.21 -29.75
N GLY A 67 -2.82 -10.14 -28.42
CA GLY A 67 -2.07 -11.07 -27.57
C GLY A 67 -0.64 -10.63 -27.27
N GLU A 68 -0.19 -9.50 -27.80
CA GLU A 68 1.15 -8.97 -27.51
C GLU A 68 1.20 -8.39 -26.10
N VAL A 69 2.20 -8.83 -25.33
CA VAL A 69 2.48 -8.31 -23.99
C VAL A 69 3.34 -7.05 -24.08
N PRO A 70 3.16 -6.06 -23.19
CA PRO A 70 4.02 -4.89 -23.15
C PRO A 70 5.50 -5.30 -22.97
N SER A 71 6.41 -4.61 -23.66
CA SER A 71 7.84 -4.79 -23.41
C SER A 71 8.22 -4.23 -22.04
N VAL A 72 9.33 -4.70 -21.46
CA VAL A 72 9.84 -4.20 -20.16
C VAL A 72 10.06 -2.69 -20.18
N VAL A 73 10.53 -2.14 -21.31
CA VAL A 73 10.79 -0.69 -21.45
C VAL A 73 9.50 0.11 -21.50
N ASN A 74 8.42 -0.48 -22.04
CA ASN A 74 7.19 0.22 -22.31
C ASN A 74 6.08 -0.08 -21.31
N ILE A 75 6.22 -1.05 -20.40
CA ILE A 75 5.15 -1.50 -19.49
C ILE A 75 4.48 -0.34 -18.74
N GLU A 76 5.23 0.63 -18.24
CA GLU A 76 4.65 1.77 -17.54
C GLU A 76 3.80 2.63 -18.48
N ASN A 77 4.33 2.97 -19.65
CA ASN A 77 3.61 3.74 -20.66
C ASN A 77 2.39 2.98 -21.19
N ALA A 78 2.52 1.68 -21.40
CA ALA A 78 1.44 0.79 -21.82
C ALA A 78 0.28 0.83 -20.84
N LEU A 79 0.55 0.90 -19.53
CA LEU A 79 -0.50 0.95 -18.52
C LEU A 79 -1.13 2.34 -18.35
N ILE A 80 -0.35 3.42 -18.41
CA ILE A 80 -0.81 4.77 -18.03
C ILE A 80 -1.08 5.72 -19.19
N GLN A 81 -0.70 5.37 -20.42
CA GLN A 81 -0.86 6.21 -21.61
C GLN A 81 -1.75 5.55 -22.68
N TYR A 82 -2.09 6.32 -23.71
CA TYR A 82 -2.75 5.80 -24.89
C TYR A 82 -1.75 5.12 -25.82
N SER A 83 -2.11 3.97 -26.38
CA SER A 83 -1.28 3.19 -27.29
C SER A 83 -1.80 3.23 -28.73
N ASP A 84 -0.86 3.08 -29.66
CA ASP A 84 -1.16 2.86 -31.06
C ASP A 84 -1.62 1.41 -31.31
N LYS A 85 -2.09 1.10 -32.53
CA LYS A 85 -2.56 -0.26 -32.85
C LYS A 85 -1.52 -1.36 -32.60
N ALA A 86 -0.23 -1.05 -32.75
CA ALA A 86 0.84 -2.01 -32.54
C ALA A 86 1.27 -2.16 -31.07
N GLY A 87 0.82 -1.27 -30.17
CA GLY A 87 1.20 -1.32 -28.76
C GLY A 87 2.67 -0.97 -28.51
N THR A 88 3.29 -0.26 -29.44
CA THR A 88 4.73 0.05 -29.40
C THR A 88 5.02 1.55 -29.28
N ALA A 89 4.04 2.40 -29.59
CA ALA A 89 4.12 3.84 -29.44
C ALA A 89 3.03 4.34 -28.48
N PHE A 90 3.35 5.39 -27.72
CA PHE A 90 2.50 5.90 -26.64
C PHE A 90 2.33 7.41 -26.70
N SER A 91 1.18 7.88 -26.26
CA SER A 91 0.84 9.30 -26.15
C SER A 91 0.01 9.57 -24.90
N VAL A 92 0.23 10.72 -24.26
CA VAL A 92 -0.60 11.20 -23.15
C VAL A 92 -1.98 11.69 -23.61
N THR A 93 -2.15 11.93 -24.91
CA THR A 93 -3.38 12.45 -25.50
C THR A 93 -3.99 11.41 -26.46
N LYS A 94 -5.30 11.22 -26.36
CA LYS A 94 -6.06 10.36 -27.26
C LYS A 94 -6.28 11.04 -28.60
N ASP A 95 -6.01 10.33 -29.69
CA ASP A 95 -6.32 10.76 -31.05
C ASP A 95 -6.66 9.56 -31.96
N THR A 96 -6.61 9.75 -33.28
CA THR A 96 -6.89 8.69 -34.26
C THR A 96 -5.79 7.63 -34.38
N THR A 97 -4.58 7.94 -33.91
CA THR A 97 -3.41 7.05 -33.91
C THR A 97 -3.29 6.34 -32.57
N TYR A 98 -3.46 7.07 -31.46
CA TYR A 98 -3.35 6.59 -30.07
C TYR A 98 -4.74 6.54 -29.42
N TYR A 99 -5.40 5.38 -29.48
CA TYR A 99 -6.80 5.26 -29.08
C TYR A 99 -7.10 4.14 -28.07
N PHE A 100 -6.17 3.22 -27.86
CA PHE A 100 -6.23 2.16 -26.85
C PHE A 100 -5.70 2.62 -25.49
N GLY A 101 -6.24 2.09 -24.40
CA GLY A 101 -5.90 2.54 -23.03
C GLY A 101 -6.37 3.97 -22.68
N PRO A 102 -5.79 4.59 -21.62
CA PRO A 102 -4.94 3.97 -20.61
C PRO A 102 -5.73 2.98 -19.75
N TYR A 103 -5.05 1.98 -19.19
CA TYR A 103 -5.70 0.89 -18.46
C TYR A 103 -5.69 1.10 -16.95
N VAL A 104 -4.72 1.88 -16.45
CA VAL A 104 -4.66 2.28 -15.04
C VAL A 104 -4.40 3.78 -14.95
N ARG A 105 -4.90 4.40 -13.86
CA ARG A 105 -4.76 5.86 -13.66
C ARG A 105 -3.35 6.28 -13.28
N ALA A 106 -2.65 5.43 -12.55
CA ALA A 106 -1.26 5.61 -12.13
C ALA A 106 -0.73 4.26 -11.63
N ILE A 107 0.59 4.07 -11.70
CA ILE A 107 1.20 2.90 -11.09
C ILE A 107 1.12 3.03 -9.56
N PRO A 108 0.46 2.09 -8.86
CA PRO A 108 0.36 2.13 -7.41
C PRO A 108 1.74 1.92 -6.78
N ALA A 109 1.97 2.56 -5.64
CA ALA A 109 3.16 2.30 -4.85
C ALA A 109 3.09 0.92 -4.19
N LEU A 110 4.23 0.24 -4.08
CA LEU A 110 4.33 -0.99 -3.32
C LEU A 110 3.99 -0.70 -1.85
N PRO A 111 3.00 -1.37 -1.23
CA PRO A 111 2.54 -1.03 0.11
C PRO A 111 3.31 -1.76 1.23
N VAL A 112 4.11 -2.77 0.88
CA VAL A 112 4.81 -3.68 1.80
C VAL A 112 6.30 -3.76 1.50
N GLY A 113 7.05 -4.33 2.45
CA GLY A 113 8.46 -4.65 2.31
C GLY A 113 9.42 -3.45 2.30
N ALA A 114 10.70 -3.71 2.08
CA ALA A 114 11.79 -2.75 2.12
C ALA A 114 11.70 -1.71 1.00
N LYS A 115 11.07 -2.07 -0.13
CA LYS A 115 10.79 -1.20 -1.28
C LYS A 115 9.43 -0.50 -1.17
N LYS A 116 8.83 -0.46 0.02
CA LYS A 116 7.55 0.22 0.24
C LYS A 116 7.63 1.69 -0.20
N GLY A 117 6.65 2.11 -1.00
CA GLY A 117 6.58 3.46 -1.56
C GLY A 117 7.08 3.56 -3.00
N GLU A 118 7.87 2.59 -3.44
CA GLU A 118 8.40 2.56 -4.81
C GLU A 118 7.31 2.20 -5.82
N LYS A 119 7.43 2.73 -7.04
CA LYS A 119 6.41 2.61 -8.10
C LYS A 119 6.95 2.05 -9.41
N GLY A 120 8.26 2.05 -9.61
CA GLY A 120 8.86 1.65 -10.87
C GLY A 120 8.60 0.17 -11.17
N ILE A 121 8.49 -0.14 -12.45
CA ILE A 121 8.33 -1.49 -12.97
C ILE A 121 9.58 -1.84 -13.78
N ALA A 122 10.21 -2.98 -13.48
CA ALA A 122 11.37 -3.45 -14.22
C ALA A 122 11.44 -4.98 -14.24
N ALA A 123 12.29 -5.55 -15.10
CA ALA A 123 12.52 -7.00 -15.15
C ALA A 123 13.42 -7.53 -14.02
N ALA A 124 14.08 -6.65 -13.27
CA ALA A 124 14.99 -7.00 -12.18
C ALA A 124 14.96 -5.93 -11.09
N ASP A 125 15.46 -6.27 -9.89
CA ASP A 125 15.57 -5.34 -8.78
C ASP A 125 16.46 -4.13 -9.13
N GLY A 126 16.07 -2.97 -8.61
CA GLY A 126 16.77 -1.71 -8.82
C GLY A 126 16.28 -0.62 -7.86
N VAL A 127 16.92 0.54 -7.93
CA VAL A 127 16.47 1.75 -7.22
C VAL A 127 15.17 2.23 -7.86
N GLY A 128 14.16 2.56 -7.06
CA GLY A 128 12.87 3.03 -7.58
C GLY A 128 11.90 1.93 -8.02
N VAL A 129 12.34 0.67 -8.06
CA VAL A 129 11.55 -0.46 -8.57
C VAL A 129 10.70 -1.07 -7.46
N GLY A 130 9.38 -0.95 -7.57
CA GLY A 130 8.41 -1.57 -6.67
C GLY A 130 7.84 -2.88 -7.20
N TRP A 131 7.89 -3.10 -8.52
CA TRP A 131 7.25 -4.24 -9.19
C TRP A 131 8.21 -4.91 -10.17
N ILE A 132 8.25 -6.25 -10.13
CA ILE A 132 9.01 -7.07 -11.07
C ILE A 132 8.06 -7.57 -12.16
N TYR A 133 8.41 -7.31 -13.41
CA TYR A 133 7.62 -7.67 -14.58
C TYR A 133 8.38 -8.62 -15.50
N ASP A 134 7.71 -9.71 -15.89
CA ASP A 134 8.21 -10.69 -16.84
C ASP A 134 7.50 -10.53 -18.19
N ALA A 135 8.20 -9.92 -19.15
CA ALA A 135 7.68 -9.71 -20.50
C ALA A 135 7.58 -11.00 -21.34
N SER A 136 8.04 -12.15 -20.86
CA SER A 136 7.83 -13.43 -21.56
C SER A 136 6.45 -14.02 -21.25
N THR A 137 5.88 -13.70 -20.09
CA THR A 137 4.60 -14.22 -19.62
C THR A 137 3.52 -13.15 -19.42
N GLY A 138 3.90 -11.87 -19.35
CA GLY A 138 3.02 -10.79 -18.89
C GLY A 138 2.82 -10.78 -17.37
N GLY A 139 3.55 -11.62 -16.63
CA GLY A 139 3.45 -11.73 -15.18
C GLY A 139 4.02 -10.50 -14.46
N ILE A 140 3.35 -10.07 -13.40
CA ILE A 140 3.84 -9.01 -12.50
C ILE A 140 3.74 -9.45 -11.04
N LEU A 141 4.81 -9.18 -10.29
CA LEU A 141 5.01 -9.56 -8.89
C LEU A 141 5.52 -8.35 -8.10
N SER A 142 5.38 -8.38 -6.77
CA SER A 142 6.03 -7.39 -5.90
C SER A 142 7.54 -7.58 -5.88
N ASN A 143 8.27 -6.46 -5.93
CA ASN A 143 9.71 -6.47 -5.71
C ASN A 143 10.03 -6.57 -4.20
N THR A 144 9.84 -7.76 -3.66
CA THR A 144 10.09 -8.10 -2.26
C THR A 144 10.95 -9.35 -2.15
N ASP A 145 11.77 -9.43 -1.11
CA ASP A 145 12.57 -10.61 -0.80
C ASP A 145 11.70 -11.77 -0.27
N ALA A 146 12.17 -13.01 -0.39
CA ALA A 146 11.46 -14.19 0.11
C ALA A 146 11.29 -14.22 1.64
N THR A 147 12.07 -13.44 2.37
CA THR A 147 11.95 -13.24 3.82
C THR A 147 10.82 -12.30 4.20
N GLU A 148 10.31 -11.49 3.26
CA GLU A 148 9.24 -10.53 3.48
C GLU A 148 7.89 -11.21 3.26
N LYS A 149 7.23 -11.54 4.37
CA LYS A 149 6.08 -12.45 4.40
C LYS A 149 4.88 -11.80 5.05
N ASP A 150 3.72 -12.30 4.68
CA ASP A 150 2.46 -11.98 5.33
C ASP A 150 2.32 -12.65 6.70
N ALA A 151 1.22 -12.34 7.39
CA ALA A 151 0.89 -12.95 8.68
C ALA A 151 0.72 -14.49 8.63
N ALA A 152 0.51 -15.08 7.45
CA ALA A 152 0.41 -16.53 7.24
C ALA A 152 1.77 -17.18 6.88
N GLY A 153 2.83 -16.39 6.71
CA GLY A 153 4.17 -16.85 6.33
C GLY A 153 4.38 -17.01 4.82
N THR A 154 3.44 -16.55 3.99
CA THR A 154 3.57 -16.54 2.53
C THR A 154 4.40 -15.33 2.10
N PRO A 155 5.48 -15.52 1.33
CA PRO A 155 6.26 -14.41 0.77
C PRO A 155 5.40 -13.51 -0.14
N PHE A 156 5.57 -12.19 -0.03
CA PHE A 156 4.79 -11.24 -0.82
C PHE A 156 5.02 -11.39 -2.33
N ASN A 157 6.22 -11.80 -2.75
CA ASN A 157 6.57 -12.05 -4.15
C ASN A 157 5.94 -13.34 -4.73
N GLN A 158 5.13 -14.06 -3.94
CA GLN A 158 4.36 -15.24 -4.38
C GLN A 158 2.85 -14.97 -4.48
N TYR A 159 2.43 -13.73 -4.27
CA TYR A 159 1.03 -13.30 -4.44
C TYR A 159 0.61 -13.17 -5.91
#